data_AF-R9M0F5-F1
#
_entry.id   AF-R9M0F5-F1
#
_cell.length_a   1.000
_cell.length_b   1.000
_cell.length_c   1.000
_cell.angle_alpha   90.00
_cell.angle_beta   90.00
_cell.angle_gamma   90.00
#
_symmetry.space_group_name_H-M   'P 1'
#
loop_
_entity.id
_entity.type
_entity.pdbx_description
1 polymer ?
#
loop_
_entity_poly.entity_id
_entity_poly.type
_entity_poly.pdbx_seq_one_letter_code
_entity_poly.pdbx_strand_id
1 'polypeptide(L)'
;MNHLHKRAAPILAALCLAGMGVQAAASPFSALMTIGASAQSRIPSEALTQVSQAEPLPILEPAVSAPAVDGAEAAPAEPESVGGWTPSGSSGEIFRRLNGRWAGSLPTKLSSSAYYLDPIELNIVDDAQTPKLFITIQSYDAAYMLPNSWKVSKEGTTFTFNEGTWEATVTLSLAENDTKLAGTVAQYDKVYEFELYRMSSTPDIKDQQEQYLFEGEPPAVWAERLAKYPSFGTGSDTIPFTYELYEKEKIAALLNAADFANTAVKGYSSDVAMMQALLEVFCDRFPHDGASGMPEQTDVISILNYADQAEGIECRGQAAMFSAILRAYGIPARVVMCLPYTDPCEDCHVIVHAWSSDLGQWVMIDPTYRLMLRDQNGSYLSIPQVRDALVSGQVLVANETAGHNRAPFSMEYYRAYMTKNMFRFSSRTNACFEGDNAAGNRDRLLVPLNYQVQYPWSRPEIVTTNADAFWAAPIL
;
A
#
# COMPACT_ATOMS: atom_id res chain seq x y z
N MET A 1 -24.87 -27.90 -16.77
CA MET A 1 -23.90 -28.69 -17.56
C MET A 1 -22.63 -27.85 -17.61
N ASN A 2 -21.67 -28.12 -16.73
CA ASN A 2 -20.46 -28.94 -16.98
C ASN A 2 -19.36 -28.07 -17.60
N HIS A 3 -18.13 -27.91 -17.14
CA HIS A 3 -17.24 -28.53 -16.13
C HIS A 3 -16.20 -27.43 -15.74
N LEU A 4 -15.72 -27.26 -14.51
CA LEU A 4 -14.69 -28.05 -13.78
C LEU A 4 -13.35 -28.18 -14.52
N HIS A 5 -12.28 -27.54 -14.00
CA HIS A 5 -10.92 -28.08 -13.75
C HIS A 5 -10.04 -26.99 -13.10
N LYS A 6 -9.81 -27.01 -11.78
CA LYS A 6 -8.73 -27.70 -11.05
C LYS A 6 -7.32 -27.34 -11.54
N ARG A 7 -6.61 -26.47 -10.80
CA ARG A 7 -5.14 -26.47 -10.71
C ARG A 7 -4.74 -27.11 -9.38
N ALA A 8 -3.76 -28.02 -9.46
CA ALA A 8 -3.31 -28.87 -8.37
C ALA A 8 -2.21 -28.19 -7.55
N ALA A 9 -2.27 -28.34 -6.23
CA ALA A 9 -1.20 -28.06 -5.28
C ALA A 9 -0.21 -29.25 -5.24
N PRO A 10 1.10 -29.04 -5.00
CA PRO A 10 2.03 -30.13 -4.81
C PRO A 10 2.00 -30.63 -3.35
N ILE A 11 1.78 -31.94 -3.18
CA ILE A 11 1.98 -32.67 -1.93
C ILE A 11 3.45 -33.12 -1.88
N LEU A 12 4.18 -32.71 -0.84
CA LEU A 12 5.48 -33.25 -0.46
C LEU A 12 5.29 -34.70 0.04
N ALA A 13 6.06 -35.65 -0.51
CA ALA A 13 6.27 -36.97 0.09
C ALA A 13 7.77 -37.20 0.27
N ALA A 14 8.18 -37.34 1.54
CA ALA A 14 9.51 -37.78 1.93
C ALA A 14 9.64 -39.30 1.77
N LEU A 15 10.78 -39.77 1.27
CA LEU A 15 11.21 -41.17 1.41
C LEU A 15 12.74 -41.22 1.43
N CYS A 16 13.29 -41.56 2.60
CA CYS A 16 14.64 -42.09 2.75
C CYS A 16 14.66 -43.57 2.32
N LEU A 17 15.65 -43.98 1.52
CA LEU A 17 16.61 -45.07 1.81
C LEU A 17 17.47 -45.45 0.59
N ALA A 18 18.78 -45.33 0.79
CA ALA A 18 19.90 -46.17 0.34
C ALA A 18 19.90 -46.92 -1.02
N GLY A 19 21.01 -46.74 -1.76
CA GLY A 19 21.81 -47.88 -2.22
C GLY A 19 22.05 -48.06 -3.73
N MET A 20 23.34 -47.90 -4.10
CA MET A 20 24.06 -48.64 -5.15
C MET A 20 23.86 -48.29 -6.64
N GLY A 21 24.89 -47.61 -7.18
CA GLY A 21 25.60 -47.82 -8.45
C GLY A 21 24.95 -48.55 -9.64
N VAL A 22 25.09 -47.95 -10.83
CA VAL A 22 25.92 -48.44 -11.97
C VAL A 22 25.53 -47.67 -13.27
N GLN A 23 26.56 -47.32 -14.05
CA GLN A 23 26.53 -46.72 -15.39
C GLN A 23 25.77 -47.54 -16.44
N ALA A 24 25.14 -46.88 -17.41
CA ALA A 24 25.26 -47.22 -18.83
C ALA A 24 24.72 -46.11 -19.75
N ALA A 25 25.51 -45.80 -20.77
CA ALA A 25 25.22 -44.93 -21.90
C ALA A 25 24.34 -45.62 -22.97
N ALA A 26 23.57 -44.83 -23.75
CA ALA A 26 23.49 -44.90 -25.23
C ALA A 26 22.30 -44.09 -25.79
N SER A 27 22.62 -43.14 -26.67
CA SER A 27 21.82 -42.61 -27.81
C SER A 27 21.59 -43.75 -28.86
N PRO A 28 20.87 -43.66 -30.02
CA PRO A 28 20.57 -42.47 -30.86
C PRO A 28 19.30 -42.52 -31.77
N PHE A 29 19.24 -41.56 -32.73
CA PHE A 29 18.40 -41.42 -33.95
C PHE A 29 17.03 -40.71 -33.79
N SER A 30 16.87 -39.47 -34.28
CA SER A 30 16.62 -39.04 -35.69
C SER A 30 15.20 -39.39 -36.16
N ALA A 31 14.35 -38.55 -36.76
CA ALA A 31 14.57 -37.42 -37.66
C ALA A 31 13.26 -36.62 -37.90
N LEU A 32 13.44 -35.35 -38.26
CA LEU A 32 12.68 -34.51 -39.21
C LEU A 32 11.13 -34.44 -39.16
N MET A 33 10.63 -33.23 -38.90
CA MET A 33 9.72 -32.54 -39.84
C MET A 33 10.00 -31.03 -39.84
N THR A 34 10.33 -30.52 -41.04
CA THR A 34 10.50 -29.10 -41.36
C THR A 34 9.35 -28.70 -42.27
N ILE A 35 8.45 -27.81 -41.82
CA ILE A 35 7.55 -26.96 -42.63
C ILE A 35 7.27 -25.75 -41.72
N GLY A 36 7.70 -24.52 -41.98
CA GLY A 36 7.41 -23.68 -43.13
C GLY A 36 6.81 -22.38 -42.56
N ALA A 37 7.53 -21.27 -42.74
CA ALA A 37 7.30 -19.97 -42.13
C ALA A 37 5.94 -19.33 -42.46
N SER A 38 5.39 -18.52 -41.54
CA SER A 38 4.60 -17.34 -41.89
C SER A 38 4.70 -16.23 -40.83
N ALA A 39 5.14 -15.07 -41.32
CA ALA A 39 4.95 -13.68 -40.86
C ALA A 39 5.06 -13.33 -39.37
N GLN A 40 6.26 -12.86 -38.98
CA GLN A 40 6.46 -11.87 -37.92
C GLN A 40 5.93 -10.51 -38.38
N SER A 41 5.03 -9.89 -37.62
CA SER A 41 4.81 -8.44 -37.70
C SER A 41 5.72 -7.76 -36.67
N ARG A 42 6.74 -7.06 -37.17
CA ARG A 42 7.72 -6.26 -36.43
C ARG A 42 7.10 -4.92 -36.09
N ILE A 43 7.16 -4.51 -34.83
CA ILE A 43 7.08 -3.10 -34.43
C ILE A 43 8.53 -2.62 -34.25
N PRO A 44 8.94 -1.45 -34.77
CA PRO A 44 10.35 -1.05 -34.84
C PRO A 44 10.95 -0.71 -33.46
N SER A 45 12.19 -1.14 -33.22
CA SER A 45 12.93 -0.98 -31.96
C SER A 45 13.55 0.41 -31.74
N GLU A 46 12.94 1.46 -32.31
CA GLU A 46 13.37 2.85 -32.12
C GLU A 46 12.40 3.65 -31.22
N ALA A 47 11.29 3.05 -30.79
CA ALA A 47 10.30 3.68 -29.90
C ALA A 47 10.46 3.34 -28.40
N LEU A 48 11.48 2.54 -28.02
CA LEU A 48 11.74 2.11 -26.64
C LEU A 48 13.01 2.72 -26.03
N THR A 49 13.59 3.73 -26.67
CA THR A 49 14.90 4.29 -26.30
C THR A 49 14.87 5.79 -25.98
N GLN A 50 13.73 6.35 -25.57
CA GLN A 50 13.62 7.75 -25.12
C GLN A 50 12.79 7.97 -23.84
N VAL A 51 12.59 6.94 -23.00
CA VAL A 51 11.94 7.09 -21.66
C VAL A 51 12.86 6.60 -20.52
N SER A 52 14.16 6.39 -20.77
CA SER A 52 15.11 5.90 -19.75
C SER A 52 16.09 6.94 -19.22
N GLN A 53 15.76 8.23 -19.30
CA GLN A 53 16.47 9.26 -18.56
C GLN A 53 15.44 10.12 -17.81
N ALA A 54 15.26 9.83 -16.53
CA ALA A 54 14.58 10.74 -15.63
C ALA A 54 15.49 11.96 -15.42
N GLU A 55 15.32 12.98 -16.26
CA GLU A 55 15.76 14.33 -15.92
C GLU A 55 14.91 14.85 -14.74
N PRO A 56 15.48 15.67 -13.84
CA PRO A 56 14.69 16.33 -12.80
C PRO A 56 13.58 17.16 -13.45
N LEU A 57 12.34 16.93 -12.98
CA LEU A 57 11.14 17.58 -13.50
C LEU A 57 11.24 19.11 -13.41
N PRO A 58 10.66 19.84 -14.37
CA PRO A 58 10.58 21.30 -14.29
C PRO A 58 9.78 21.72 -13.04
N ILE A 59 10.31 22.71 -12.34
CA ILE A 59 9.61 23.37 -11.23
C ILE A 59 8.40 24.10 -11.82
N LEU A 60 7.19 23.62 -11.53
CA LEU A 60 5.98 24.39 -11.82
C LEU A 60 5.92 25.57 -10.85
N GLU A 61 5.97 26.79 -11.38
CA GLU A 61 5.80 27.99 -10.59
C GLU A 61 4.32 28.16 -10.19
N PRO A 62 4.02 28.52 -8.93
CA PRO A 62 2.66 28.74 -8.48
C PRO A 62 2.03 29.90 -9.27
N ALA A 63 0.73 29.76 -9.61
CA ALA A 63 -0.03 30.86 -10.18
C ALA A 63 -0.11 32.03 -9.17
N VAL A 64 -0.03 33.26 -9.69
CA VAL A 64 0.11 34.51 -8.92
C VAL A 64 -0.98 34.65 -7.84
N SER A 65 -0.55 35.12 -6.67
CA SER A 65 -1.29 35.42 -5.42
C SER A 65 -2.82 35.38 -5.46
N ALA A 66 -3.39 34.48 -4.64
CA ALA A 66 -4.78 34.55 -4.20
C ALA A 66 -5.03 35.81 -3.34
N PRO A 67 -6.21 36.44 -3.41
CA PRO A 67 -6.58 37.50 -2.49
C PRO A 67 -6.77 36.93 -1.07
N ALA A 68 -6.36 37.70 -0.06
CA ALA A 68 -6.52 37.35 1.35
C ALA A 68 -7.99 37.13 1.68
N VAL A 69 -8.30 35.97 2.28
CA VAL A 69 -9.61 35.66 2.84
C VAL A 69 -9.61 36.13 4.29
N ASP A 70 -10.29 37.25 4.57
CA ASP A 70 -10.54 37.73 5.93
C ASP A 70 -11.40 36.72 6.71
N GLY A 71 -10.94 36.42 7.92
CA GLY A 71 -11.56 35.44 8.81
C GLY A 71 -12.91 35.89 9.35
N ALA A 72 -13.92 35.04 9.16
CA ALA A 72 -15.09 34.97 10.02
C ALA A 72 -15.39 33.50 10.29
N GLU A 73 -15.10 33.10 11.53
CA GLU A 73 -15.36 31.78 12.10
C GLU A 73 -16.88 31.57 12.14
N ALA A 74 -17.41 30.63 11.35
CA ALA A 74 -18.78 30.17 11.42
C ALA A 74 -18.79 28.72 11.92
N ALA A 75 -19.55 28.47 12.98
CA ALA A 75 -19.70 27.19 13.67
C ALA A 75 -20.13 26.04 12.73
N PRO A 76 -19.80 24.78 13.05
CA PRO A 76 -20.09 23.64 12.18
C PRO A 76 -21.59 23.40 12.08
N ALA A 77 -22.12 23.41 10.86
CA ALA A 77 -23.47 22.93 10.57
C ALA A 77 -23.44 21.38 10.47
N GLU A 78 -24.45 20.73 11.05
CA GLU A 78 -24.66 19.29 10.96
C GLU A 78 -24.72 18.78 9.50
N PRO A 79 -24.36 17.51 9.24
CA PRO A 79 -24.39 16.95 7.89
C PRO A 79 -25.83 16.83 7.39
N GLU A 80 -26.24 17.69 6.46
CA GLU A 80 -27.49 17.49 5.74
C GLU A 80 -27.39 16.24 4.87
N SER A 81 -28.35 15.33 5.09
CA SER A 81 -28.59 14.11 4.34
C SER A 81 -28.64 14.36 2.84
N VAL A 82 -28.11 13.40 2.07
CA VAL A 82 -28.24 13.20 0.63
C VAL A 82 -29.65 13.58 0.14
N GLY A 83 -29.81 14.83 -0.30
CA GLY A 83 -31.06 15.36 -0.82
C GLY A 83 -31.27 14.90 -2.26
N GLY A 84 -32.39 14.21 -2.51
CA GLY A 84 -32.78 13.74 -3.84
C GLY A 84 -32.77 14.87 -4.87
N TRP A 85 -32.05 14.64 -5.96
CA TRP A 85 -31.89 15.61 -7.04
C TRP A 85 -33.02 15.48 -8.07
N THR A 86 -33.58 16.62 -8.48
CA THR A 86 -34.39 16.73 -9.70
C THR A 86 -33.79 17.84 -10.57
N PRO A 87 -33.41 17.57 -11.83
CA PRO A 87 -32.84 18.59 -12.70
C PRO A 87 -33.90 19.66 -13.05
N SER A 88 -33.58 20.92 -12.80
CA SER A 88 -34.32 22.05 -13.39
C SER A 88 -33.37 23.01 -14.10
N GLY A 89 -33.58 23.24 -15.40
CA GLY A 89 -32.90 24.31 -16.17
C GLY A 89 -31.42 24.06 -16.50
N SER A 90 -30.61 25.14 -16.45
CA SER A 90 -29.23 25.22 -16.95
C SER A 90 -28.26 24.16 -16.42
N SER A 91 -28.56 23.56 -15.26
CA SER A 91 -27.74 22.50 -14.67
C SER A 91 -27.78 21.19 -15.49
N GLY A 92 -28.89 20.87 -16.16
CA GLY A 92 -28.96 19.68 -17.02
C GLY A 92 -28.19 19.82 -18.34
N GLU A 93 -28.01 21.04 -18.84
CA GLU A 93 -27.28 21.30 -20.08
C GLU A 93 -25.77 21.16 -19.89
N ILE A 94 -25.25 21.68 -18.77
CA ILE A 94 -23.83 21.55 -18.44
C ILE A 94 -23.43 20.09 -18.19
N PHE A 95 -24.26 19.27 -17.53
CA PHE A 95 -23.98 17.84 -17.36
C PHE A 95 -23.82 17.10 -18.68
N ARG A 96 -24.72 17.35 -19.65
CA ARG A 96 -24.60 16.79 -21.00
C ARG A 96 -23.29 17.17 -21.69
N ARG A 97 -22.84 18.40 -21.49
CA ARG A 97 -21.57 18.89 -22.04
C ARG A 97 -20.38 18.30 -21.30
N LEU A 98 -20.46 18.12 -19.98
CA LEU A 98 -19.41 17.49 -19.18
C LEU A 98 -19.32 15.98 -19.39
N ASN A 99 -20.40 15.32 -19.80
CA ASN A 99 -20.46 13.88 -20.01
C ASN A 99 -19.32 13.39 -20.90
N GLY A 100 -18.61 12.35 -20.44
CA GLY A 100 -17.50 11.77 -21.16
C GLY A 100 -16.30 11.44 -20.30
N ARG A 101 -15.22 11.09 -20.98
CA ARG A 101 -13.92 10.77 -20.41
C ARG A 101 -12.94 11.89 -20.65
N TRP A 102 -12.24 12.32 -19.60
CA TRP A 102 -11.30 13.43 -19.59
C TRP A 102 -9.98 12.97 -19.00
N ALA A 103 -8.86 13.37 -19.57
CA ALA A 103 -7.55 12.97 -19.06
C ALA A 103 -6.55 14.14 -19.03
N GLY A 104 -5.61 14.05 -18.10
CA GLY A 104 -4.51 15.00 -17.96
C GLY A 104 -3.53 14.53 -16.90
N SER A 105 -2.88 15.46 -16.21
CA SER A 105 -1.89 15.13 -15.18
C SER A 105 -2.07 16.01 -13.96
N LEU A 106 -2.30 15.38 -12.81
CA LEU A 106 -2.46 16.01 -11.53
C LEU A 106 -1.08 16.30 -10.93
N PRO A 107 -0.74 17.56 -10.59
CA PRO A 107 0.41 17.83 -9.74
C PRO A 107 0.16 17.13 -8.41
N THR A 108 1.01 16.21 -7.99
CA THR A 108 0.80 15.38 -6.80
C THR A 108 2.06 15.42 -5.94
N LYS A 109 1.94 15.58 -4.62
CA LYS A 109 3.10 15.93 -3.79
C LYS A 109 3.94 14.68 -3.52
N LEU A 110 5.21 14.76 -3.87
CA LEU A 110 6.20 13.71 -3.63
C LEU A 110 6.99 13.96 -2.34
N SER A 111 7.28 15.23 -2.05
CA SER A 111 7.99 15.66 -0.84
C SER A 111 7.66 17.11 -0.51
N SER A 112 8.27 17.66 0.55
CA SER A 112 8.12 19.08 0.90
C SER A 112 8.53 20.05 -0.22
N SER A 113 9.42 19.63 -1.12
CA SER A 113 9.97 20.46 -2.20
C SER A 113 9.70 19.94 -3.62
N ALA A 114 9.19 18.71 -3.78
CA ALA A 114 9.02 18.08 -5.08
C ALA A 114 7.56 17.66 -5.36
N TYR A 115 7.17 17.80 -6.63
CA TYR A 115 5.88 17.37 -7.17
C TYR A 115 6.10 16.45 -8.37
N TYR A 116 5.22 15.48 -8.53
CA TYR A 116 5.15 14.58 -9.68
C TYR A 116 3.85 14.87 -10.46
N LEU A 117 3.88 14.76 -11.78
CA LEU A 117 2.69 14.90 -12.63
C LEU A 117 2.06 13.51 -12.83
N ASP A 118 1.03 13.22 -12.04
CA ASP A 118 0.39 11.92 -11.98
C ASP A 118 -0.75 11.83 -12.99
N PRO A 119 -0.75 10.84 -13.90
CA PRO A 119 -1.85 10.66 -14.83
C PRO A 119 -3.18 10.50 -14.10
N ILE A 120 -4.13 11.34 -14.49
CA ILE A 120 -5.47 11.38 -13.94
C ILE A 120 -6.51 11.29 -15.05
N GLU A 121 -7.57 10.52 -14.79
CA GLU A 121 -8.74 10.41 -15.65
C GLU A 121 -10.02 10.72 -14.86
N LEU A 122 -10.91 11.54 -15.44
CA LEU A 122 -12.27 11.74 -14.96
C LEU A 122 -13.26 11.10 -15.93
N ASN A 123 -14.18 10.29 -15.40
CA ASN A 123 -15.35 9.81 -16.11
C ASN A 123 -16.59 10.46 -15.51
N ILE A 124 -17.18 11.40 -16.25
CA ILE A 124 -18.42 12.09 -15.86
C ILE A 124 -19.57 11.42 -16.61
N VAL A 125 -20.54 10.92 -15.84
CA VAL A 125 -21.72 10.23 -16.35
C VAL A 125 -22.94 11.13 -16.13
N ASP A 126 -23.55 11.56 -17.23
CA ASP A 126 -24.85 12.21 -17.25
C ASP A 126 -25.96 11.15 -17.18
N ASP A 127 -26.33 10.76 -15.96
CA ASP A 127 -27.54 9.99 -15.70
C ASP A 127 -28.67 10.93 -15.27
N ALA A 128 -29.85 10.76 -15.88
CA ALA A 128 -31.00 11.63 -15.73
C ALA A 128 -31.54 11.71 -14.28
N GLN A 129 -31.15 10.76 -13.43
CA GLN A 129 -31.57 10.68 -12.03
C GLN A 129 -30.42 10.99 -11.06
N THR A 130 -29.20 10.55 -11.38
CA THR A 130 -28.05 10.68 -10.46
C THR A 130 -26.75 10.76 -11.25
N PRO A 131 -26.28 11.96 -11.64
CA PRO A 131 -24.98 12.09 -12.31
C PRO A 131 -23.86 11.55 -11.42
N LYS A 132 -22.81 11.00 -12.03
CA LYS A 132 -21.66 10.40 -11.33
C LYS A 132 -20.33 10.93 -11.84
N LEU A 133 -19.35 11.02 -10.95
CA LEU A 133 -17.96 11.35 -11.25
C LEU A 133 -17.07 10.23 -10.70
N PHE A 134 -16.32 9.59 -11.59
CA PHE A 134 -15.27 8.63 -11.23
C PHE A 134 -13.91 9.23 -11.53
N ILE A 135 -13.00 9.16 -10.57
CA ILE A 135 -11.64 9.67 -10.67
C ILE A 135 -10.69 8.46 -10.73
N THR A 136 -9.74 8.41 -11.65
CA THR A 136 -8.65 7.43 -11.61
C THR A 136 -7.33 8.19 -11.56
N ILE A 137 -6.52 7.94 -10.54
CA ILE A 137 -5.16 8.47 -10.42
C ILE A 137 -4.23 7.27 -10.45
N GLN A 138 -3.22 7.29 -11.32
CA GLN A 138 -2.40 6.10 -11.58
C GLN A 138 -1.71 5.57 -10.32
N SER A 139 -1.26 6.44 -9.42
CA SER A 139 -0.55 6.01 -8.21
C SER A 139 -1.40 5.46 -7.06
N TYR A 140 -2.73 5.58 -7.12
CA TYR A 140 -3.58 5.29 -5.97
C TYR A 140 -3.97 3.81 -5.84
N ASP A 141 -3.48 2.94 -6.73
CA ASP A 141 -3.79 1.50 -6.82
C ASP A 141 -5.30 1.19 -6.73
N ALA A 142 -6.12 2.15 -7.13
CA ALA A 142 -7.58 2.11 -7.07
C ALA A 142 -8.16 1.78 -8.45
N ALA A 143 -9.27 1.04 -8.51
CA ALA A 143 -10.01 0.88 -9.77
C ALA A 143 -10.54 2.23 -10.27
N TYR A 144 -11.03 3.03 -9.32
CA TYR A 144 -11.36 4.45 -9.42
C TYR A 144 -11.50 5.00 -7.99
N MET A 145 -11.81 6.27 -7.82
CA MET A 145 -12.19 6.93 -6.58
C MET A 145 -13.46 7.73 -6.78
N LEU A 146 -14.26 7.80 -5.73
CA LEU A 146 -15.37 8.76 -5.65
C LEU A 146 -14.87 10.05 -5.01
N PRO A 147 -15.39 11.21 -5.43
CA PRO A 147 -15.08 12.46 -4.75
C PRO A 147 -15.72 12.48 -3.36
N ASN A 148 -15.05 13.11 -2.39
CA ASN A 148 -15.60 13.44 -1.07
C ASN A 148 -16.85 14.34 -1.21
N SER A 149 -16.75 15.33 -2.11
CA SER A 149 -17.84 16.22 -2.47
C SER A 149 -17.75 16.59 -3.95
N TRP A 150 -18.89 16.79 -4.60
CA TRP A 150 -18.94 17.15 -6.02
C TRP A 150 -20.12 18.05 -6.32
N LYS A 151 -19.87 19.13 -7.07
CA LYS A 151 -20.84 20.13 -7.47
C LYS A 151 -20.61 20.51 -8.92
N VAL A 152 -21.69 20.69 -9.66
CA VAL A 152 -21.65 21.20 -11.04
C VAL A 152 -22.28 22.59 -11.07
N SER A 153 -21.53 23.57 -11.56
CA SER A 153 -21.94 24.95 -11.76
C SER A 153 -22.41 25.15 -13.21
N LYS A 154 -22.80 26.36 -13.60
CA LYS A 154 -23.14 26.66 -15.01
C LYS A 154 -21.94 26.60 -15.96
N GLU A 155 -20.74 26.69 -15.43
CA GLU A 155 -19.49 26.83 -16.19
C GLU A 155 -18.67 25.53 -16.19
N GLY A 156 -18.87 24.66 -15.20
CA GLY A 156 -18.18 23.38 -15.09
C GLY A 156 -18.43 22.69 -13.76
N THR A 157 -17.36 22.24 -13.11
CA THR A 157 -17.43 21.32 -11.97
C THR A 157 -16.39 21.64 -10.89
N THR A 158 -16.77 21.46 -9.63
CA THR A 158 -15.88 21.48 -8.47
C THR A 158 -16.03 20.17 -7.71
N PHE A 159 -14.92 19.50 -7.37
CA PHE A 159 -14.94 18.31 -6.53
C PHE A 159 -13.77 18.28 -5.57
N THR A 160 -13.90 17.50 -4.51
CA THR A 160 -12.84 17.25 -3.54
C THR A 160 -12.54 15.76 -3.42
N PHE A 161 -11.30 15.41 -3.09
CA PHE A 161 -10.89 14.05 -2.77
C PHE A 161 -9.68 14.08 -1.81
N ASN A 162 -9.41 12.97 -1.13
CA ASN A 162 -8.32 12.90 -0.17
C ASN A 162 -7.00 12.51 -0.85
N GLU A 163 -5.96 13.31 -0.64
CA GLU A 163 -4.56 12.97 -0.92
C GLU A 163 -3.81 12.88 0.42
N GLY A 164 -3.58 11.65 0.87
CA GLY A 164 -3.10 11.39 2.24
C GLY A 164 -4.05 11.94 3.30
N THR A 165 -3.61 12.94 4.06
CA THR A 165 -4.39 13.61 5.12
C THR A 165 -5.00 14.93 4.68
N TRP A 166 -4.73 15.35 3.45
CA TRP A 166 -5.17 16.64 2.92
C TRP A 166 -6.34 16.42 1.97
N GLU A 167 -7.28 17.34 2.00
CA GLU A 167 -8.34 17.39 1.00
C GLU A 167 -7.89 18.29 -0.15
N ALA A 168 -7.76 17.70 -1.35
CA ALA A 168 -7.54 18.45 -2.57
C ALA A 168 -8.89 18.99 -3.08
N THR A 169 -8.92 20.24 -3.52
CA THR A 169 -10.09 20.87 -4.15
C THR A 169 -9.80 21.19 -5.61
N VAL A 170 -10.53 20.55 -6.53
CA VAL A 170 -10.40 20.77 -7.96
C VAL A 170 -11.59 21.60 -8.45
N THR A 171 -11.32 22.70 -9.14
CA THR A 171 -12.34 23.54 -9.79
C THR A 171 -12.01 23.69 -11.26
N LEU A 172 -12.91 23.26 -12.14
CA LEU A 172 -12.72 23.21 -13.59
C LEU A 172 -13.92 23.82 -14.31
N SER A 173 -13.66 24.58 -15.37
CA SER A 173 -14.66 25.12 -16.28
C SER A 173 -14.43 24.59 -17.70
N LEU A 174 -15.51 24.39 -18.47
CA LEU A 174 -15.42 24.04 -19.88
C LEU A 174 -14.74 25.19 -20.65
N ALA A 175 -13.78 24.81 -21.48
CA ALA A 175 -13.02 25.69 -22.35
C ALA A 175 -12.91 25.08 -23.76
N GLU A 176 -12.44 25.90 -24.70
CA GLU A 176 -12.12 25.46 -26.08
C GLU A 176 -13.25 24.68 -26.78
N ASN A 177 -14.47 25.19 -26.75
CA ASN A 177 -15.64 24.52 -27.35
C ASN A 177 -15.84 23.09 -26.82
N ASP A 178 -15.71 22.92 -25.50
CA ASP A 178 -15.94 21.70 -24.76
C ASP A 178 -14.91 20.59 -25.01
N THR A 179 -13.76 20.89 -25.60
CA THR A 179 -12.64 19.93 -25.74
C THR A 179 -11.70 19.94 -24.55
N LYS A 180 -11.79 20.96 -23.69
CA LYS A 180 -10.91 21.15 -22.53
C LYS A 180 -11.71 21.49 -21.27
N LEU A 181 -11.26 21.00 -20.13
CA LEU A 181 -11.59 21.51 -18.81
C LEU A 181 -10.36 22.24 -18.28
N ALA A 182 -10.50 23.49 -17.87
CA ALA A 182 -9.41 24.29 -17.33
C ALA A 182 -9.82 24.98 -16.05
N GLY A 183 -8.89 25.11 -15.12
CA GLY A 183 -9.10 25.77 -13.84
C GLY A 183 -7.94 25.46 -12.91
N THR A 184 -8.25 25.10 -11.66
CA THR A 184 -7.23 24.94 -10.63
C THR A 184 -7.42 23.70 -9.77
N VAL A 185 -6.31 23.22 -9.22
CA VAL A 185 -6.31 22.34 -8.06
C VAL A 185 -5.66 23.06 -6.88
N ALA A 186 -6.38 23.15 -5.78
CA ALA A 186 -5.90 23.68 -4.51
C ALA A 186 -5.58 22.52 -3.56
N GLN A 187 -4.33 22.42 -3.12
CA GLN A 187 -3.83 21.36 -2.23
C GLN A 187 -2.52 21.82 -1.57
N TYR A 188 -2.24 21.35 -0.36
CA TYR A 188 -1.02 21.69 0.39
C TYR A 188 -0.74 23.21 0.49
N ASP A 189 -1.78 24.01 0.77
CA ASP A 189 -1.74 25.47 0.82
C ASP A 189 -1.25 26.15 -0.47
N LYS A 190 -1.30 25.44 -1.60
CA LYS A 190 -0.93 25.93 -2.93
C LYS A 190 -2.06 25.74 -3.92
N VAL A 191 -2.04 26.56 -4.97
CA VAL A 191 -2.97 26.48 -6.08
C VAL A 191 -2.18 26.34 -7.37
N TYR A 192 -2.56 25.35 -8.17
CA TYR A 192 -1.94 25.03 -9.45
C TYR A 192 -2.95 25.17 -10.56
N GLU A 193 -2.53 25.72 -11.70
CA GLU A 193 -3.29 25.60 -12.95
C GLU A 193 -3.42 24.12 -13.32
N PHE A 194 -4.61 23.73 -13.73
CA PHE A 194 -4.95 22.35 -14.00
C PHE A 194 -5.86 22.24 -15.20
N GLU A 195 -5.49 21.36 -16.12
CA GLU A 195 -6.21 21.14 -17.36
C GLU A 195 -6.44 19.65 -17.62
N LEU A 196 -7.61 19.34 -18.15
CA LEU A 196 -7.96 18.03 -18.66
C LEU A 196 -8.50 18.15 -20.08
N TYR A 197 -8.16 17.18 -20.91
CA TYR A 197 -8.55 17.12 -22.31
C TYR A 197 -9.60 16.04 -22.51
N ARG A 198 -10.60 16.35 -23.33
CA ARG A 198 -11.65 15.37 -23.65
C ARG A 198 -11.04 14.23 -24.48
N MET A 199 -11.12 13.03 -23.94
CA MET A 199 -10.70 11.80 -24.61
C MET A 199 -11.86 11.16 -25.37
N SER A 200 -13.08 11.29 -24.85
CA SER A 200 -14.29 10.73 -25.43
C SER A 200 -15.53 11.46 -24.90
N SER A 201 -16.57 11.62 -25.70
CA SER A 201 -17.90 12.08 -25.24
C SER A 201 -18.73 10.99 -24.57
N THR A 202 -18.25 9.74 -24.64
CA THR A 202 -18.82 8.59 -23.95
C THR A 202 -17.92 8.26 -22.74
N PRO A 203 -18.44 8.26 -21.51
CA PRO A 203 -17.68 7.85 -20.34
C PRO A 203 -17.34 6.36 -20.40
N ASP A 204 -16.19 5.99 -19.82
CA ASP A 204 -15.82 4.61 -19.55
C ASP A 204 -16.35 4.24 -18.16
N ILE A 205 -17.56 3.67 -18.15
CA ILE A 205 -18.34 3.53 -16.91
C ILE A 205 -17.85 2.32 -16.11
N LYS A 206 -17.30 2.60 -14.92
CA LYS A 206 -16.93 1.60 -13.90
C LYS A 206 -17.99 1.40 -12.81
N ASP A 207 -19.21 1.93 -12.99
CA ASP A 207 -20.30 2.05 -11.99
C ASP A 207 -20.82 0.73 -11.37
N GLN A 208 -20.41 -0.42 -11.90
CA GLN A 208 -20.72 -1.73 -11.29
C GLN A 208 -19.57 -2.32 -10.49
N GLN A 209 -18.40 -1.71 -10.52
CA GLN A 209 -17.22 -2.16 -9.80
C GLN A 209 -17.15 -1.38 -8.49
N GLU A 210 -16.88 -2.01 -7.36
CA GLU A 210 -16.60 -1.28 -6.12
C GLU A 210 -15.26 -0.53 -6.24
N GLN A 211 -15.14 0.60 -5.55
CA GLN A 211 -13.92 1.44 -5.58
C GLN A 211 -12.65 0.62 -5.30
N TYR A 212 -12.76 -0.27 -4.31
CA TYR A 212 -11.77 -1.25 -3.94
C TYR A 212 -12.46 -2.62 -3.81
N LEU A 213 -11.78 -3.67 -4.24
CA LEU A 213 -12.21 -5.05 -4.01
C LEU A 213 -11.01 -5.83 -3.50
N PHE A 214 -11.21 -6.56 -2.42
CA PHE A 214 -10.22 -7.48 -1.90
C PHE A 214 -10.85 -8.83 -1.68
N GLU A 215 -10.28 -9.87 -2.29
CA GLU A 215 -10.86 -11.23 -2.31
C GLU A 215 -12.34 -11.24 -2.78
N GLY A 216 -12.69 -10.36 -3.71
CA GLY A 216 -14.04 -10.22 -4.25
C GLY A 216 -15.03 -9.46 -3.36
N GLU A 217 -14.59 -8.90 -2.24
CA GLU A 217 -15.45 -8.22 -1.26
C GLU A 217 -15.09 -6.73 -1.10
N PRO A 218 -16.07 -5.83 -0.94
CA PRO A 218 -15.82 -4.41 -0.76
C PRO A 218 -15.32 -4.07 0.66
N PRO A 219 -14.66 -2.90 0.86
CA PRO A 219 -14.14 -2.46 2.15
C PRO A 219 -15.18 -2.45 3.28
N ALA A 220 -16.44 -2.10 2.98
CA ALA A 220 -17.50 -2.05 3.98
C ALA A 220 -17.76 -3.42 4.63
N VAL A 221 -17.67 -4.50 3.86
CA VAL A 221 -17.83 -5.87 4.36
C VAL A 221 -16.66 -6.25 5.27
N TRP A 222 -15.43 -5.85 4.91
CA TRP A 222 -14.26 -6.04 5.76
C TRP A 222 -14.34 -5.25 7.06
N ALA A 223 -14.82 -4.01 7.01
CA ALA A 223 -15.03 -3.17 8.18
C ALA A 223 -16.07 -3.78 9.14
N GLU A 224 -17.20 -4.28 8.62
CA GLU A 224 -18.20 -5.00 9.42
C GLU A 224 -17.60 -6.23 10.11
N ARG A 225 -16.80 -7.02 9.37
CA ARG A 225 -16.09 -8.19 9.93
C ARG A 225 -15.13 -7.76 11.03
N LEU A 226 -14.31 -6.74 10.82
CA LEU A 226 -13.34 -6.28 11.82
C LEU A 226 -14.05 -5.78 13.09
N ALA A 227 -15.13 -5.00 12.94
CA ALA A 227 -15.93 -4.47 14.03
C ALA A 227 -16.66 -5.56 14.84
N LYS A 228 -17.06 -6.66 14.19
CA LYS A 228 -17.72 -7.80 14.85
C LYS A 228 -16.79 -8.58 15.80
N TYR A 229 -15.48 -8.48 15.61
CA TYR A 229 -14.47 -9.16 16.42
C TYR A 229 -13.52 -8.15 17.08
N PRO A 230 -14.02 -7.26 17.95
CA PRO A 230 -13.22 -6.11 18.41
C PRO A 230 -12.11 -6.51 19.38
N SER A 231 -12.30 -7.60 20.14
CA SER A 231 -11.49 -7.91 21.32
C SER A 231 -10.59 -9.14 21.13
N PHE A 232 -9.41 -9.05 21.72
CA PHE A 232 -8.52 -10.18 21.98
C PHE A 232 -8.62 -10.57 23.46
N GLY A 233 -8.13 -11.76 23.80
CA GLY A 233 -8.04 -12.22 25.17
C GLY A 233 -6.88 -11.55 25.93
N THR A 234 -6.93 -11.67 27.25
CA THR A 234 -5.88 -11.24 28.19
C THR A 234 -5.50 -12.45 29.04
N GLY A 235 -4.28 -12.50 29.56
CA GLY A 235 -3.86 -13.64 30.38
C GLY A 235 -2.44 -13.54 30.93
N SER A 236 -2.12 -14.42 31.87
CA SER A 236 -0.80 -14.47 32.54
C SER A 236 0.27 -15.24 31.77
N ASP A 237 -0.11 -16.00 30.75
CA ASP A 237 0.85 -16.75 29.93
C ASP A 237 1.77 -15.80 29.19
N THR A 238 3.06 -16.11 29.12
CA THR A 238 4.05 -15.29 28.40
C THR A 238 4.36 -15.89 27.03
N ILE A 239 4.66 -15.01 26.08
CA ILE A 239 5.21 -15.40 24.79
C ILE A 239 6.68 -14.94 24.77
N PRO A 240 7.64 -15.85 24.60
CA PRO A 240 9.06 -15.53 24.71
C PRO A 240 9.56 -14.87 23.43
N PHE A 241 9.16 -13.63 23.18
CA PHE A 241 9.74 -12.85 22.09
C PHE A 241 11.19 -12.48 22.43
N THR A 242 12.13 -12.85 21.56
CA THR A 242 13.55 -12.55 21.69
C THR A 242 14.05 -11.77 20.49
N TYR A 243 15.02 -10.88 20.72
CA TYR A 243 15.55 -9.98 19.72
C TYR A 243 17.06 -10.08 19.70
N GLU A 244 17.62 -10.43 18.54
CA GLU A 244 19.05 -10.37 18.32
C GLU A 244 19.43 -8.95 17.90
N LEU A 245 20.20 -8.24 18.73
CA LEU A 245 20.51 -6.81 18.61
C LEU A 245 22.00 -6.56 18.42
N TYR A 246 22.36 -5.42 17.80
CA TYR A 246 23.73 -4.93 17.62
C TYR A 246 24.69 -5.80 16.80
N GLU A 247 24.20 -6.85 16.12
CA GLU A 247 24.99 -7.75 15.28
C GLU A 247 25.16 -7.19 13.84
N LYS A 248 25.79 -6.02 13.71
CA LYS A 248 25.95 -5.32 12.42
C LYS A 248 26.74 -6.15 11.41
N GLU A 249 27.70 -6.94 11.88
CA GLU A 249 28.58 -7.77 11.08
C GLU A 249 27.80 -8.85 10.32
N LYS A 250 26.69 -9.35 10.87
CA LYS A 250 25.85 -10.38 10.24
C LYS A 250 25.09 -9.87 9.02
N ILE A 251 24.83 -8.57 8.97
CA ILE A 251 24.12 -7.92 7.86
C ILE A 251 24.93 -6.82 7.18
N ALA A 252 26.27 -6.90 7.26
CA ALA A 252 27.15 -5.87 6.73
C ALA A 252 26.90 -5.56 5.24
N ALA A 253 26.59 -6.58 4.43
CA ALA A 253 26.26 -6.38 3.02
C ALA A 253 24.98 -5.54 2.82
N LEU A 254 23.94 -5.78 3.63
CA LEU A 254 22.71 -4.97 3.61
C LEU A 254 22.98 -3.54 4.09
N LEU A 255 23.75 -3.37 5.16
CA LEU A 255 24.10 -2.05 5.68
C LEU A 255 24.96 -1.24 4.70
N ASN A 256 25.77 -1.91 3.87
CA ASN A 256 26.60 -1.28 2.83
C ASN A 256 25.85 -1.06 1.50
N ALA A 257 24.62 -1.57 1.35
CA ALA A 257 23.83 -1.42 0.12
C ALA A 257 23.26 0.00 -0.07
N ALA A 258 23.23 0.80 1.01
CA ALA A 258 22.85 2.21 1.02
C ALA A 258 23.52 2.94 2.20
N ASP A 259 23.18 4.21 2.43
CA ASP A 259 23.84 5.07 3.43
C ASP A 259 23.36 4.84 4.88
N PHE A 260 23.08 3.60 5.28
CA PHE A 260 22.51 3.28 6.58
C PHE A 260 23.44 3.64 7.74
N ALA A 261 24.75 3.37 7.59
CA ALA A 261 25.73 3.63 8.63
C ALA A 261 25.86 5.13 8.95
N ASN A 262 25.99 5.98 7.93
CA ASN A 262 26.09 7.42 8.15
C ASN A 262 24.74 8.00 8.60
N THR A 263 23.63 7.45 8.11
CA THR A 263 22.29 7.85 8.58
C THR A 263 22.16 7.59 10.07
N ALA A 264 22.42 6.36 10.52
CA ALA A 264 22.26 5.95 11.91
C ALA A 264 23.09 6.76 12.95
N VAL A 265 24.21 7.36 12.55
CA VAL A 265 25.10 8.11 13.47
C VAL A 265 24.83 9.61 13.52
N LYS A 266 23.78 10.11 12.87
CA LYS A 266 23.43 11.55 12.83
C LYS A 266 22.96 12.14 14.17
N GLY A 267 23.01 11.36 15.26
CA GLY A 267 22.68 11.85 16.61
C GLY A 267 21.22 12.29 16.71
N TYR A 268 20.29 11.38 16.39
CA TYR A 268 18.86 11.65 16.41
C TYR A 268 18.35 12.03 17.80
N SER A 269 17.35 12.92 17.83
CA SER A 269 16.69 13.36 19.05
C SER A 269 15.76 12.32 19.66
N SER A 270 15.42 11.26 18.91
CA SER A 270 14.62 10.13 19.38
C SER A 270 14.77 8.88 18.51
N ASP A 271 14.41 7.71 19.04
CA ASP A 271 14.32 6.44 18.32
C ASP A 271 13.44 6.56 17.06
N VAL A 272 12.28 7.22 17.16
CA VAL A 272 11.35 7.36 16.02
C VAL A 272 11.91 8.24 14.91
N ALA A 273 12.72 9.25 15.23
CA ALA A 273 13.43 10.03 14.23
C ALA A 273 14.50 9.19 13.50
N MET A 274 15.19 8.30 14.22
CA MET A 274 16.12 7.34 13.63
C MET A 274 15.39 6.32 12.75
N MET A 275 14.28 5.76 13.22
CA MET A 275 13.43 4.83 12.47
C MET A 275 12.98 5.44 11.14
N GLN A 276 12.47 6.68 11.17
CA GLN A 276 12.00 7.37 9.97
C GLN A 276 13.13 7.64 8.99
N ALA A 277 14.29 8.11 9.46
CA ALA A 277 15.42 8.38 8.57
C ALA A 277 15.99 7.11 7.93
N LEU A 278 16.05 5.99 8.67
CA LEU A 278 16.44 4.69 8.12
C LEU A 278 15.41 4.18 7.10
N LEU A 279 14.12 4.39 7.37
CA LEU A 279 13.03 4.03 6.45
C LEU A 279 13.13 4.80 5.13
N GLU A 280 13.45 6.09 5.17
CA GLU A 280 13.65 6.90 3.97
C GLU A 280 14.75 6.34 3.08
N VAL A 281 15.92 6.07 3.66
CA VAL A 281 17.07 5.44 2.96
C VAL A 281 16.73 4.04 2.44
N PHE A 282 15.97 3.26 3.22
CA PHE A 282 15.56 1.92 2.83
C PHE A 282 14.67 1.94 1.59
N CYS A 283 13.58 2.71 1.61
CA CYS A 283 12.65 2.81 0.49
C CYS A 283 13.26 3.53 -0.73
N ASP A 284 14.35 4.29 -0.55
CA ASP A 284 15.11 4.84 -1.68
C ASP A 284 15.90 3.77 -2.43
N ARG A 285 16.33 2.69 -1.74
CA ARG A 285 17.18 1.63 -2.27
C ARG A 285 16.41 0.38 -2.72
N PHE A 286 15.31 0.07 -2.04
CA PHE A 286 14.60 -1.21 -2.20
C PHE A 286 13.15 -0.97 -2.63
N PRO A 287 12.87 -0.95 -3.95
CA PRO A 287 11.50 -0.89 -4.43
C PRO A 287 10.70 -2.13 -4.00
N HIS A 288 9.42 -1.95 -3.76
CA HIS A 288 8.47 -3.03 -3.52
C HIS A 288 8.00 -3.62 -4.85
N ASP A 289 8.00 -4.95 -4.94
CA ASP A 289 7.32 -5.69 -6.01
C ASP A 289 6.54 -6.86 -5.41
N GLY A 290 5.20 -6.78 -5.44
CA GLY A 290 4.35 -7.84 -4.92
C GLY A 290 4.34 -9.11 -5.78
N ALA A 291 4.87 -9.05 -7.01
CA ALA A 291 4.96 -10.19 -7.93
C ALA A 291 6.30 -10.91 -7.87
N SER A 292 7.32 -10.35 -7.20
CA SER A 292 8.65 -10.95 -7.14
C SER A 292 8.64 -12.30 -6.41
N GLY A 293 7.80 -12.45 -5.37
CA GLY A 293 7.88 -13.56 -4.42
C GLY A 293 9.11 -13.47 -3.51
N MET A 294 9.49 -14.61 -2.92
CA MET A 294 10.59 -14.73 -1.95
C MET A 294 11.60 -15.83 -2.32
N PRO A 295 12.87 -15.69 -1.93
CA PRO A 295 13.85 -16.77 -2.05
C PRO A 295 13.53 -17.96 -1.14
N GLU A 296 14.08 -19.13 -1.48
CA GLU A 296 13.97 -20.35 -0.66
C GLU A 296 14.68 -20.18 0.69
N GLN A 297 15.90 -19.64 0.66
CA GLN A 297 16.62 -19.20 1.86
C GLN A 297 16.15 -17.80 2.24
N THR A 298 15.66 -17.66 3.46
CA THR A 298 15.01 -16.45 3.97
C THR A 298 15.89 -15.68 4.96
N ASP A 299 17.18 -16.01 5.05
CA ASP A 299 18.13 -15.15 5.75
C ASP A 299 18.25 -13.79 5.03
N VAL A 300 18.63 -12.76 5.78
CA VAL A 300 18.59 -11.38 5.31
C VAL A 300 19.49 -11.16 4.08
N ILE A 301 20.61 -11.87 3.96
CA ILE A 301 21.53 -11.73 2.81
C ILE A 301 20.95 -12.41 1.56
N SER A 302 20.32 -13.56 1.71
CA SER A 302 19.61 -14.22 0.60
C SER A 302 18.43 -13.36 0.09
N ILE A 303 17.68 -12.72 1.00
CA ILE A 303 16.62 -11.76 0.65
C ILE A 303 17.17 -10.56 -0.11
N LEU A 304 18.29 -9.97 0.35
CA LEU A 304 18.96 -8.86 -0.34
C LEU A 304 19.38 -9.25 -1.77
N ASN A 305 20.07 -10.38 -1.93
CA ASN A 305 20.54 -10.83 -3.22
C ASN A 305 19.37 -11.08 -4.19
N TYR A 306 18.25 -11.61 -3.67
CA TYR A 306 17.04 -11.80 -4.46
C TYR A 306 16.42 -10.48 -4.90
N ALA A 307 16.26 -9.53 -3.97
CA ALA A 307 15.72 -8.21 -4.25
C ALA A 307 16.53 -7.47 -5.32
N ASP A 308 17.85 -7.59 -5.31
CA ASP A 308 18.72 -6.99 -6.32
C ASP A 308 18.61 -7.67 -7.70
N GLN A 309 18.40 -8.98 -7.75
CA GLN A 309 18.22 -9.72 -8.99
C GLN A 309 16.84 -9.50 -9.63
N ALA A 310 15.81 -9.38 -8.79
CA ALA A 310 14.43 -9.15 -9.21
C ALA A 310 14.09 -7.66 -9.41
N GLU A 311 15.02 -6.76 -9.04
CA GLU A 311 14.80 -5.30 -9.02
C GLU A 311 13.60 -4.88 -8.15
N GLY A 312 13.34 -5.63 -7.08
CA GLY A 312 12.22 -5.42 -6.16
C GLY A 312 11.95 -6.64 -5.29
N ILE A 313 11.20 -6.44 -4.20
CA ILE A 313 10.76 -7.55 -3.35
C ILE A 313 9.40 -7.34 -2.69
N GLU A 314 8.68 -8.42 -2.40
CA GLU A 314 7.38 -8.37 -1.72
C GLU A 314 7.48 -7.84 -0.28
N CYS A 315 6.34 -7.45 0.29
CA CYS A 315 6.20 -6.85 1.62
C CYS A 315 6.94 -7.64 2.73
N ARG A 316 6.91 -8.97 2.66
CA ARG A 316 7.61 -9.84 3.62
C ARG A 316 9.13 -9.67 3.57
N GLY A 317 9.72 -9.60 2.38
CA GLY A 317 11.14 -9.37 2.20
C GLY A 317 11.56 -7.98 2.69
N GLN A 318 10.76 -6.95 2.37
CA GLN A 318 11.01 -5.60 2.84
C GLN A 318 10.96 -5.49 4.37
N ALA A 319 9.92 -6.04 5.01
CA ALA A 319 9.79 -6.05 6.46
C ALA A 319 10.94 -6.81 7.14
N ALA A 320 11.37 -7.94 6.57
CA ALA A 320 12.49 -8.72 7.08
C ALA A 320 13.80 -7.91 7.06
N MET A 321 14.16 -7.34 5.89
CA MET A 321 15.38 -6.53 5.76
C MET A 321 15.33 -5.27 6.64
N PHE A 322 14.21 -4.55 6.65
CA PHE A 322 14.09 -3.33 7.43
C PHE A 322 14.14 -3.59 8.94
N SER A 323 13.45 -4.63 9.43
CA SER A 323 13.53 -5.01 10.85
C SER A 323 14.95 -5.41 11.27
N ALA A 324 15.72 -6.05 10.37
CA ALA A 324 17.11 -6.41 10.62
C ALA A 324 18.00 -5.17 10.75
N ILE A 325 17.80 -4.16 9.90
CA ILE A 325 18.51 -2.87 10.00
C ILE A 325 18.26 -2.22 11.36
N LEU A 326 16.99 -2.12 11.79
CA LEU A 326 16.64 -1.55 13.10
C LEU A 326 17.33 -2.29 14.25
N ARG A 327 17.29 -3.64 14.23
CA ARG A 327 17.93 -4.48 15.25
C ARG A 327 19.45 -4.33 15.28
N ALA A 328 20.10 -4.18 14.13
CA ALA A 328 21.54 -3.94 14.04
C ALA A 328 21.96 -2.60 14.67
N TYR A 329 21.04 -1.64 14.78
CA TYR A 329 21.24 -0.39 15.52
C TYR A 329 20.65 -0.38 16.93
N GLY A 330 20.19 -1.53 17.43
CA GLY A 330 19.75 -1.69 18.82
C GLY A 330 18.27 -1.45 19.06
N ILE A 331 17.50 -1.17 18.02
CA ILE A 331 16.05 -0.97 18.14
C ILE A 331 15.38 -2.35 18.08
N PRO A 332 14.67 -2.80 19.14
CA PRO A 332 13.93 -4.04 19.11
C PRO A 332 12.83 -3.96 18.06
N ALA A 333 12.91 -4.80 17.04
CA ALA A 333 11.95 -4.81 15.94
C ALA A 333 11.64 -6.24 15.51
N ARG A 334 10.40 -6.49 15.13
CA ARG A 334 9.95 -7.77 14.60
C ARG A 334 9.02 -7.58 13.41
N VAL A 335 9.02 -8.61 12.57
CA VAL A 335 8.09 -8.72 11.45
C VAL A 335 6.74 -9.21 11.97
N VAL A 336 5.66 -8.57 11.54
CA VAL A 336 4.29 -8.95 11.86
C VAL A 336 3.51 -9.10 10.56
N MET A 337 3.01 -10.31 10.32
CA MET A 337 2.10 -10.62 9.23
C MET A 337 0.68 -10.29 9.70
N CYS A 338 0.05 -9.36 9.01
CA CYS A 338 -1.33 -8.92 9.19
C CYS A 338 -2.22 -9.72 8.24
N LEU A 339 -3.08 -10.55 8.80
CA LEU A 339 -3.86 -11.55 8.11
C LEU A 339 -5.35 -11.18 8.13
N PRO A 340 -6.09 -11.41 7.03
CA PRO A 340 -7.52 -11.13 6.98
C PRO A 340 -8.36 -12.17 7.71
N TYR A 341 -9.68 -11.96 7.73
CA TYR A 341 -10.65 -12.92 8.28
C TYR A 341 -10.60 -14.27 7.57
N THR A 342 -10.47 -14.26 6.23
CA THR A 342 -10.42 -15.46 5.40
C THR A 342 -9.19 -16.31 5.72
N ASP A 343 -9.37 -17.63 5.84
CA ASP A 343 -8.30 -18.59 6.10
C ASP A 343 -8.56 -19.91 5.35
N PRO A 344 -7.71 -20.32 4.39
CA PRO A 344 -6.55 -19.58 3.87
C PRO A 344 -6.98 -18.31 3.11
N CYS A 345 -6.15 -17.28 3.15
CA CYS A 345 -6.34 -16.03 2.40
C CYS A 345 -5.57 -16.04 1.09
N GLU A 346 -5.98 -15.20 0.14
CA GLU A 346 -5.26 -15.02 -1.13
C GLU A 346 -4.13 -14.01 -1.00
N ASP A 347 -4.32 -13.01 -0.14
CA ASP A 347 -3.38 -11.91 0.08
C ASP A 347 -3.35 -11.50 1.56
N CYS A 348 -2.17 -11.10 2.02
CA CYS A 348 -1.93 -10.59 3.37
C CYS A 348 -0.89 -9.47 3.32
N HIS A 349 -0.73 -8.70 4.40
CA HIS A 349 0.28 -7.65 4.44
C HIS A 349 1.29 -7.87 5.55
N VAL A 350 2.57 -7.58 5.30
CA VAL A 350 3.64 -7.80 6.27
C VAL A 350 4.33 -6.48 6.58
N ILE A 351 4.38 -6.14 7.86
CA ILE A 351 4.88 -4.86 8.37
C ILE A 351 5.87 -5.08 9.52
N VAL A 352 6.50 -4.00 9.97
CA VAL A 352 7.45 -4.01 11.10
C VAL A 352 6.79 -3.39 12.34
N HIS A 353 6.98 -4.03 13.48
CA HIS A 353 6.62 -3.49 14.80
C HIS A 353 7.91 -3.25 15.58
N ALA A 354 8.24 -1.98 15.81
CA ALA A 354 9.51 -1.56 16.43
C ALA A 354 9.27 -0.85 17.76
N TRP A 355 10.06 -1.17 18.78
CA TRP A 355 9.94 -0.59 20.11
C TRP A 355 10.78 0.69 20.19
N SER A 356 10.14 1.81 20.53
CA SER A 356 10.83 3.04 20.93
C SER A 356 10.94 3.06 22.45
N SER A 357 12.18 3.05 22.94
CA SER A 357 12.48 3.23 24.35
C SER A 357 12.18 4.65 24.81
N ASP A 358 12.43 5.65 23.95
CA ASP A 358 12.12 7.05 24.25
C ASP A 358 10.61 7.30 24.47
N LEU A 359 9.77 6.61 23.70
CA LEU A 359 8.31 6.70 23.85
C LEU A 359 7.73 5.67 24.83
N GLY A 360 8.51 4.65 25.21
CA GLY A 360 8.02 3.51 25.99
C GLY A 360 6.88 2.76 25.29
N GLN A 361 6.88 2.71 23.96
CA GLN A 361 5.81 2.08 23.18
C GLN A 361 6.29 1.45 21.88
N TRP A 362 5.46 0.57 21.32
CA TRP A 362 5.64 0.06 19.98
C TRP A 362 5.18 1.07 18.91
N VAL A 363 5.82 1.03 17.76
CA VAL A 363 5.49 1.82 16.57
C VAL A 363 5.33 0.89 15.38
N MET A 364 4.23 1.05 14.66
CA MET A 364 3.98 0.41 13.37
C MET A 364 4.77 1.13 12.27
N ILE A 365 5.57 0.36 11.53
CA ILE A 365 6.33 0.85 10.38
C ILE A 365 6.06 -0.05 9.18
N ASP A 366 5.68 0.55 8.07
CA ASP A 366 5.36 -0.15 6.83
C ASP A 366 6.36 0.28 5.73
N PRO A 367 7.37 -0.57 5.44
CA PRO A 367 8.38 -0.27 4.43
C PRO A 367 7.86 -0.33 2.99
N THR A 368 6.69 -0.95 2.75
CA THR A 368 6.06 -0.98 1.42
C THR A 368 5.50 0.37 1.03
N TYR A 369 4.95 1.10 2.00
CA TYR A 369 4.37 2.42 1.79
C TYR A 369 5.23 3.56 2.36
N ARG A 370 6.48 3.30 2.75
CA ARG A 370 7.35 4.28 3.44
C ARG A 370 6.61 4.99 4.57
N LEU A 371 5.92 4.23 5.39
CA LEU A 371 4.86 4.76 6.24
C LEU A 371 5.13 4.53 7.73
N MET A 372 4.95 5.59 8.50
CA MET A 372 4.79 5.58 9.95
C MET A 372 3.55 6.40 10.29
N LEU A 373 2.55 5.76 10.91
CA LEU A 373 1.27 6.38 11.21
C LEU A 373 1.28 7.12 12.55
N ARG A 374 0.59 8.25 12.58
CA ARG A 374 0.34 9.06 13.77
C ARG A 374 -1.16 9.28 13.96
N ASP A 375 -1.57 9.61 15.18
CA ASP A 375 -2.89 10.19 15.44
C ASP A 375 -2.93 11.69 15.08
N GLN A 376 -4.11 12.29 15.22
CA GLN A 376 -4.33 13.73 15.01
C GLN A 376 -3.50 14.64 15.94
N ASN A 377 -2.97 14.11 17.06
CA ASN A 377 -2.14 14.86 18.01
C ASN A 377 -0.64 14.69 17.69
N GLY A 378 -0.28 13.92 16.65
CA GLY A 378 1.08 13.66 16.25
C GLY A 378 1.76 12.49 16.98
N SER A 379 1.03 11.71 17.79
CA SER A 379 1.59 10.54 18.48
C SER A 379 1.70 9.35 17.51
N TYR A 380 2.87 8.72 17.44
CA TYR A 380 3.06 7.50 16.65
C TYR A 380 2.21 6.35 17.18
N LEU A 381 1.75 5.49 16.27
CA LEU A 381 0.81 4.42 16.59
C LEU A 381 1.45 3.03 16.45
N SER A 382 1.16 2.16 17.41
CA SER A 382 1.39 0.71 17.34
C SER A 382 0.34 0.01 16.46
N ILE A 383 0.59 -1.26 16.12
CA ILE A 383 -0.36 -2.07 15.33
C ILE A 383 -1.75 -2.16 16.01
N PRO A 384 -1.87 -2.45 17.33
CA PRO A 384 -3.18 -2.44 18.01
C PRO A 384 -3.90 -1.09 17.92
N GLN A 385 -3.18 0.02 18.09
CA GLN A 385 -3.78 1.35 18.02
C GLN A 385 -4.25 1.69 16.61
N VAL A 386 -3.48 1.33 15.58
CA VAL A 386 -3.92 1.48 14.17
C VAL A 386 -5.18 0.67 13.93
N ARG A 387 -5.22 -0.59 14.38
CA ARG A 387 -6.43 -1.42 14.26
C ARG A 387 -7.65 -0.77 14.94
N ASP A 388 -7.49 -0.24 16.14
CA ASP A 388 -8.58 0.44 16.86
C ASP A 388 -9.05 1.71 16.10
N ALA A 389 -8.12 2.44 15.50
CA ALA A 389 -8.44 3.61 14.67
C ALA A 389 -9.17 3.24 13.36
N LEU A 390 -8.88 2.07 12.78
CA LEU A 390 -9.61 1.54 11.63
C LEU A 390 -11.06 1.20 11.99
N VAL A 391 -11.27 0.53 13.13
CA VAL A 391 -12.62 0.16 13.62
C VAL A 391 -13.45 1.38 14.03
N SER A 392 -12.82 2.35 14.71
CA SER A 392 -13.52 3.53 15.25
C SER A 392 -13.61 4.70 14.27
N GLY A 393 -12.98 4.61 13.10
CA GLY A 393 -12.95 5.71 12.13
C GLY A 393 -12.08 6.89 12.56
N GLN A 394 -11.20 6.73 13.55
CA GLN A 394 -10.29 7.81 13.99
C GLN A 394 -9.34 8.23 12.87
N VAL A 395 -8.99 9.52 12.86
CA VAL A 395 -8.06 10.09 11.87
C VAL A 395 -6.68 9.45 12.02
N LEU A 396 -6.14 9.00 10.90
CA LEU A 396 -4.78 8.48 10.76
C LEU A 396 -3.96 9.46 9.93
N VAL A 397 -2.77 9.79 10.41
CA VAL A 397 -1.89 10.79 9.80
C VAL A 397 -0.62 10.12 9.28
N ALA A 398 -0.42 10.13 7.96
CA ALA A 398 0.81 9.67 7.33
C ALA A 398 1.98 10.65 7.53
N ASN A 399 3.22 10.17 7.44
CA ASN A 399 4.39 11.02 7.20
C ASN A 399 4.35 11.60 5.77
N GLU A 400 4.99 12.76 5.58
CA GLU A 400 4.95 13.50 4.30
C GLU A 400 5.51 12.74 3.10
N THR A 401 6.42 11.80 3.35
CA THR A 401 7.12 11.01 2.33
C THR A 401 6.49 9.64 2.09
N ALA A 402 5.34 9.36 2.72
CA ALA A 402 4.62 8.10 2.52
C ALA A 402 4.23 7.93 1.04
N GLY A 403 4.20 6.68 0.59
CA GLY A 403 3.95 6.34 -0.80
C GLY A 403 4.48 4.96 -1.18
N HIS A 404 3.80 4.30 -2.10
CA HIS A 404 4.27 3.03 -2.68
C HIS A 404 5.30 3.33 -3.77
N ASN A 405 6.54 2.85 -3.65
CA ASN A 405 7.60 3.13 -4.64
C ASN A 405 7.75 4.61 -5.03
N ARG A 406 7.62 5.51 -4.03
CA ARG A 406 7.60 6.98 -4.22
C ARG A 406 6.39 7.51 -4.98
N ALA A 407 5.41 6.68 -5.30
CA ALA A 407 4.14 7.14 -5.81
C ALA A 407 3.34 7.82 -4.67
N PRO A 408 2.49 8.80 -4.99
CA PRO A 408 1.61 9.44 -4.02
C PRO A 408 0.83 8.47 -3.12
N PHE A 409 0.56 8.91 -1.89
CA PHE A 409 -0.07 8.06 -0.88
C PHE A 409 -1.57 8.33 -0.74
N SER A 410 -2.37 7.27 -0.90
CA SER A 410 -3.80 7.29 -0.62
C SER A 410 -4.10 6.71 0.77
N MET A 411 -4.47 7.58 1.72
CA MET A 411 -4.89 7.13 3.05
C MET A 411 -6.19 6.31 3.00
N GLU A 412 -7.05 6.59 2.02
CA GLU A 412 -8.32 5.88 1.83
C GLU A 412 -8.09 4.45 1.37
N TYR A 413 -7.29 4.25 0.31
CA TYR A 413 -6.89 2.92 -0.14
C TYR A 413 -6.18 2.18 0.99
N TYR A 414 -5.21 2.81 1.66
CA TYR A 414 -4.45 2.19 2.73
C TYR A 414 -5.36 1.76 3.89
N ARG A 415 -6.33 2.59 4.29
CA ARG A 415 -7.35 2.25 5.28
C ARG A 415 -8.17 1.05 4.83
N ALA A 416 -8.66 1.04 3.59
CA ALA A 416 -9.45 -0.06 3.05
C ALA A 416 -8.66 -1.38 3.05
N TYR A 417 -7.42 -1.33 2.56
CA TYR A 417 -6.50 -2.46 2.48
C TYR A 417 -6.10 -2.98 3.87
N MET A 418 -5.76 -2.09 4.80
CA MET A 418 -5.39 -2.50 6.16
C MET A 418 -6.57 -2.93 7.00
N THR A 419 -7.79 -2.42 6.75
CA THR A 419 -9.00 -2.92 7.42
C THR A 419 -9.24 -4.40 7.11
N LYS A 420 -8.97 -4.82 5.86
CA LYS A 420 -8.95 -6.23 5.49
C LYS A 420 -7.91 -7.00 6.29
N ASN A 421 -6.68 -6.51 6.36
CA ASN A 421 -5.52 -7.24 6.89
C ASN A 421 -5.35 -7.19 8.43
N MET A 422 -6.03 -6.31 9.15
CA MET A 422 -5.84 -6.10 10.61
C MET A 422 -6.72 -7.02 11.48
N PHE A 423 -7.02 -8.23 11.00
CA PHE A 423 -7.92 -9.16 11.68
C PHE A 423 -7.18 -10.16 12.58
N ARG A 424 -6.12 -10.80 12.06
CA ARG A 424 -5.23 -11.73 12.78
C ARG A 424 -3.78 -11.28 12.63
N PHE A 425 -2.92 -11.67 13.56
CA PHE A 425 -1.51 -11.26 13.54
C PHE A 425 -0.60 -12.46 13.78
N SER A 426 0.31 -12.72 12.84
CA SER A 426 1.34 -13.74 13.00
C SER A 426 2.70 -13.10 13.18
N SER A 427 3.49 -13.59 14.14
CA SER A 427 4.87 -13.14 14.32
C SER A 427 5.75 -14.23 14.91
N ARG A 428 6.98 -14.24 14.44
CA ARG A 428 8.08 -15.09 14.92
C ARG A 428 8.42 -14.76 16.37
N THR A 429 8.59 -15.76 17.22
CA THR A 429 9.04 -15.53 18.59
C THR A 429 10.52 -15.16 18.66
N ASN A 430 11.36 -15.67 17.76
CA ASN A 430 12.77 -15.26 17.71
C ASN A 430 13.04 -14.39 16.48
N ALA A 431 13.30 -13.09 16.69
CA ALA A 431 13.74 -12.17 15.65
C ALA A 431 15.27 -12.24 15.52
N CYS A 432 15.74 -13.11 14.63
CA CYS A 432 17.16 -13.37 14.34
C CYS A 432 17.53 -13.01 12.90
N PHE A 433 18.82 -12.99 12.56
CA PHE A 433 19.29 -12.67 11.19
C PHE A 433 19.27 -13.85 10.21
N GLU A 434 19.18 -15.08 10.72
CA GLU A 434 19.19 -16.34 9.95
C GLU A 434 17.86 -16.64 9.22
N GLY A 435 16.88 -15.76 9.33
CA GLY A 435 15.61 -15.88 8.63
C GLY A 435 14.67 -16.94 9.19
N ASP A 436 13.83 -17.46 8.30
CA ASP A 436 12.68 -18.29 8.67
C ASP A 436 13.03 -19.75 9.00
N ASN A 437 14.27 -20.18 8.76
CA ASN A 437 14.68 -21.58 8.92
C ASN A 437 15.38 -21.88 10.26
N ALA A 438 15.43 -20.92 11.19
CA ALA A 438 16.00 -21.14 12.53
C ALA A 438 15.23 -22.25 13.28
N ALA A 439 15.93 -23.33 13.62
CA ALA A 439 15.33 -24.54 14.21
C ALA A 439 14.56 -24.22 15.51
N GLY A 440 13.29 -24.67 15.58
CA GLY A 440 12.44 -24.50 16.76
C GLY A 440 11.78 -23.12 16.89
N ASN A 441 12.05 -22.18 15.98
CA ASN A 441 11.37 -20.89 15.91
C ASN A 441 9.95 -21.09 15.31
N ARG A 442 8.92 -20.91 16.12
CA ARG A 442 7.52 -21.06 15.68
C ARG A 442 6.80 -19.73 15.76
N ASP A 443 5.98 -19.47 14.76
CA ASP A 443 5.12 -18.30 14.75
C ASP A 443 4.03 -18.42 15.80
N ARG A 444 3.69 -17.27 16.38
CA ARG A 444 2.51 -17.11 17.22
C ARG A 444 1.45 -16.44 16.38
N LEU A 445 0.27 -17.05 16.31
CA LEU A 445 -0.88 -16.45 15.65
C LEU A 445 -1.83 -15.90 16.71
N LEU A 446 -1.90 -14.58 16.83
CA LEU A 446 -2.91 -13.88 17.61
C LEU A 446 -4.22 -13.84 16.81
N VAL A 447 -5.29 -14.39 17.40
CA VAL A 447 -6.65 -14.36 16.83
C VAL A 447 -7.63 -13.70 17.79
N PRO A 448 -8.66 -12.98 17.29
CA PRO A 448 -9.63 -12.34 18.15
C PRO A 448 -10.52 -13.36 18.86
N LEU A 449 -11.12 -12.94 19.98
CA LEU A 449 -12.09 -13.76 20.70
C LEU A 449 -13.27 -14.10 19.79
N ASN A 450 -13.83 -15.30 19.98
CA ASN A 450 -14.96 -15.84 19.20
C ASN A 450 -14.68 -16.14 17.72
N TYR A 451 -13.45 -15.91 17.23
CA TYR A 451 -13.05 -16.38 15.91
C TYR A 451 -12.73 -17.87 15.95
N GLN A 452 -13.31 -18.62 15.03
CA GLN A 452 -13.03 -20.05 14.87
C GLN A 452 -11.86 -20.24 13.92
N VAL A 453 -10.74 -20.68 14.48
CA VAL A 453 -9.55 -21.03 13.71
C VAL A 453 -9.86 -22.21 12.81
N GLN A 454 -9.64 -22.03 11.51
CA GLN A 454 -9.79 -23.09 10.53
C GLN A 454 -8.59 -24.06 10.60
N TYR A 455 -8.86 -25.35 10.39
CA TYR A 455 -7.84 -26.40 10.34
C TYR A 455 -6.82 -26.43 11.50
N PRO A 456 -7.24 -26.31 12.78
CA PRO A 456 -6.34 -26.06 13.91
C PRO A 456 -5.24 -27.12 14.08
N TRP A 457 -5.50 -28.37 13.68
CA TRP A 457 -4.57 -29.50 13.82
C TRP A 457 -3.45 -29.52 12.77
N SER A 458 -3.57 -28.76 11.69
CA SER A 458 -2.58 -28.71 10.60
C SER A 458 -1.83 -27.37 10.53
N ARG A 459 -2.08 -26.45 11.46
CA ARG A 459 -1.42 -25.14 11.47
C ARG A 459 0.01 -25.26 12.03
N PRO A 460 1.02 -24.70 11.35
CA PRO A 460 2.37 -24.63 11.88
C PRO A 460 2.52 -23.65 13.05
N GLU A 461 1.65 -22.62 13.13
CA GLU A 461 1.70 -21.58 14.17
C GLU A 461 1.04 -22.01 15.47
N ILE A 462 1.54 -21.49 16.58
CA ILE A 462 0.91 -21.64 17.89
C ILE A 462 -0.13 -20.53 18.07
N VAL A 463 -1.40 -20.90 18.05
CA VAL A 463 -2.52 -19.97 18.22
C VAL A 463 -2.58 -19.45 19.66
N THR A 464 -2.86 -18.16 19.80
CA THR A 464 -3.16 -17.49 21.07
C THR A 464 -4.28 -16.48 20.87
N THR A 465 -5.04 -16.22 21.92
CA THR A 465 -5.89 -15.03 22.00
C THR A 465 -5.29 -13.97 22.93
N ASN A 466 -4.24 -14.29 23.69
CA ASN A 466 -3.64 -13.39 24.68
C ASN A 466 -2.86 -12.25 24.01
N ALA A 467 -3.50 -11.10 23.86
CA ALA A 467 -2.92 -9.90 23.28
C ALA A 467 -1.88 -9.24 24.20
N ASP A 468 -2.05 -9.31 25.52
CA ASP A 468 -1.10 -8.72 26.48
C ASP A 468 0.29 -9.34 26.30
N ALA A 469 0.34 -10.67 26.17
CA ALA A 469 1.58 -11.39 25.92
C ALA A 469 2.10 -11.21 24.49
N PHE A 470 1.20 -11.07 23.51
CA PHE A 470 1.60 -10.91 22.11
C PHE A 470 2.22 -9.53 21.84
N TRP A 471 1.67 -8.48 22.47
CA TRP A 471 2.10 -7.09 22.33
C TRP A 471 2.99 -6.59 23.47
N ALA A 472 3.41 -7.47 24.37
CA ALA A 472 4.29 -7.14 25.48
C ALA A 472 5.53 -6.35 25.02
N ALA A 473 5.97 -5.42 25.86
CA ALA A 473 7.25 -4.72 25.67
C ALA A 473 8.40 -5.74 25.56
N PRO A 474 9.46 -5.43 24.79
CA PRO A 474 10.60 -6.33 24.68
C PRO A 474 11.28 -6.51 26.04
N ILE A 475 11.73 -7.73 26.31
CA ILE A 475 12.62 -8.03 27.44
C ILE A 475 14.04 -7.95 26.88
N LEU A 476 14.77 -6.90 27.27
CA LEU A 476 16.11 -6.56 26.75
C LEU A 476 17.23 -7.10 27.62
#